data_AF-A0A089IAZ5-F1
#
_entry.id   AF-A0A089IAZ5-F1
#
_cell.length_a   1.000
_cell.length_b   1.000
_cell.length_c   1.000
_cell.angle_alpha   90.00
_cell.angle_beta   90.00
_cell.angle_gamma   90.00
#
_symmetry.space_group_name_H-M   'P 1'
#
loop_
_entity.id
_entity.type
_entity.pdbx_description
1 polymer ?
#
loop_
_entity_poly.entity_id
_entity_poly.type
_entity_poly.pdbx_seq_one_letter_code
_entity_poly.pdbx_strand_id
1 'polypeptide(L)'
;MKYTRRQLLMVSCLAVLVLGGCSDVSNHPNNTVSPSPSATENEINTLIYTDQQKKEILAAAQKAGVKKVYIPTIGGGPDDSFEGIEVKENTLILKFLRMAIAQSEEEIGPAVEGSDEKEVQLTDEVNGKWIPEDESSVAFLYFKIVDTYLSYSSAKPFIPQEYEASARSMIPLEVNY
;
A
#
# COMPACT_ATOMS: atom_id res chain seq x y z
N MET A 1 -23.07 -32.82 -0.47
CA MET A 1 -21.70 -32.94 -1.01
C MET A 1 -20.85 -33.74 -0.03
N LYS A 2 -20.14 -34.76 -0.51
CA LYS A 2 -19.42 -35.75 0.31
C LYS A 2 -17.93 -35.36 0.39
N TYR A 3 -17.41 -35.12 1.59
CA TYR A 3 -15.98 -34.93 1.82
C TYR A 3 -15.28 -36.29 1.83
N THR A 4 -14.24 -36.45 1.00
CA THR A 4 -13.44 -37.67 0.97
C THR A 4 -12.02 -37.36 1.42
N ARG A 5 -11.70 -37.91 2.59
CA ARG A 5 -10.42 -37.97 3.30
C ARG A 5 -9.43 -38.82 2.48
N ARG A 6 -8.21 -38.33 2.22
CA ARG A 6 -7.07 -39.18 1.85
C ARG A 6 -5.85 -38.79 2.66
N GLN A 7 -5.44 -39.70 3.53
CA GLN A 7 -4.11 -39.79 4.14
C GLN A 7 -3.15 -40.60 3.23
N LEU A 8 -1.88 -40.63 3.65
CA LEU A 8 -0.67 -41.33 3.15
C LEU A 8 0.23 -40.45 2.26
N LEU A 9 1.55 -40.37 2.44
CA LEU A 9 2.50 -41.08 3.30
C LEU A 9 3.83 -40.30 3.29
N MET A 10 4.57 -40.31 4.40
CA MET A 10 5.95 -39.84 4.53
C MET A 10 6.90 -40.51 3.51
N VAL A 11 7.85 -39.73 2.97
CA VAL A 11 9.21 -40.22 2.68
C VAL A 11 10.23 -39.15 3.06
N SER A 12 10.98 -39.47 4.10
CA SER A 12 12.21 -38.83 4.55
C SER A 12 13.35 -39.14 3.56
N CYS A 13 14.18 -38.14 3.24
CA CYS A 13 15.55 -38.38 2.79
C CYS A 13 16.50 -37.40 3.49
N LEU A 14 17.34 -37.98 4.34
CA LEU A 14 18.43 -37.39 5.11
C LEU A 14 19.76 -37.88 4.46
N ALA A 15 20.69 -36.98 4.15
CA ALA A 15 22.14 -37.26 3.93
C ALA A 15 22.87 -35.89 3.85
N VAL A 16 23.47 -35.36 4.92
CA VAL A 16 24.82 -35.59 5.50
C VAL A 16 26.01 -35.05 4.67
N LEU A 17 26.51 -33.89 5.12
CA LEU A 17 27.88 -33.36 5.30
C LEU A 17 29.08 -33.93 4.52
N VAL A 18 29.93 -33.02 3.99
CA VAL A 18 31.41 -33.11 4.12
C VAL A 18 32.03 -31.72 4.34
N LEU A 19 32.96 -31.67 5.30
CA LEU A 19 33.80 -30.56 5.77
C LEU A 19 35.09 -30.37 4.96
N GLY A 20 35.57 -29.13 4.93
CA GLY A 20 36.97 -28.67 4.73
C GLY A 20 36.96 -27.13 4.70
N GLY A 21 37.61 -26.32 5.55
CA GLY A 21 38.94 -26.39 6.20
C GLY A 21 40.01 -25.87 5.23
N CYS A 22 40.83 -24.82 5.42
CA CYS A 22 41.14 -23.92 6.54
C CYS A 22 41.69 -22.57 5.99
N SER A 23 41.51 -21.52 6.80
CA SER A 23 42.38 -20.39 7.13
C SER A 23 43.30 -19.72 6.09
N ASP A 24 43.14 -18.40 5.95
CA ASP A 24 44.29 -17.50 5.90
C ASP A 24 44.15 -16.44 7.01
N VAL A 25 45.09 -16.49 7.96
CA VAL A 25 45.29 -15.50 9.02
C VAL A 25 46.36 -14.55 8.50
N SER A 26 46.00 -13.27 8.36
CA SER A 26 46.98 -12.19 8.21
C SER A 26 46.59 -11.07 9.16
N ASN A 27 47.33 -11.01 10.28
CA ASN A 27 47.34 -9.87 11.18
C ASN A 27 48.03 -8.69 10.50
N HIS A 28 47.31 -7.59 10.30
CA HIS A 28 47.91 -6.26 10.41
C HIS A 28 46.86 -5.32 11.04
N PRO A 29 47.17 -4.63 12.15
CA PRO A 29 46.25 -3.68 12.75
C PRO A 29 46.25 -2.42 11.89
N ASN A 30 45.08 -2.00 11.42
CA ASN A 30 44.84 -0.60 11.17
C ASN A 30 43.45 -0.25 11.68
N ASN A 31 43.43 0.35 12.86
CA ASN A 31 42.25 0.98 13.43
C ASN A 31 41.82 2.11 12.50
N THR A 32 40.70 1.94 11.81
CA THR A 32 39.63 2.94 11.64
C THR A 32 38.47 2.21 10.97
N VAL A 33 37.73 1.41 11.74
CA VAL A 33 36.33 1.16 11.39
C VAL A 33 35.61 2.43 11.81
N SER A 34 35.46 3.36 10.86
CA SER A 34 34.39 4.35 10.96
C SER A 34 33.11 3.56 11.22
N PRO A 35 32.30 3.91 12.23
CA PRO A 35 30.97 3.34 12.32
C PRO A 35 30.29 3.64 10.98
N SER A 36 29.96 2.58 10.25
CA SER A 36 28.97 2.67 9.18
C SER A 36 27.79 3.41 9.80
N PRO A 37 27.33 4.52 9.20
CA PRO A 37 26.16 5.18 9.74
C PRO A 37 25.06 4.14 9.81
N SER A 38 24.39 4.12 10.97
CA SER A 38 23.14 3.43 11.22
C SER A 38 22.31 3.31 9.96
N ALA A 39 21.65 2.17 9.79
CA ALA A 39 20.52 1.99 8.88
C ALA A 39 19.70 3.29 8.83
N THR A 40 19.93 4.05 7.76
CA THR A 40 19.32 5.35 7.53
C THR A 40 17.84 5.07 7.29
N GLU A 41 17.02 5.89 7.95
CA GLU A 41 15.60 6.17 7.67
C GLU A 41 14.96 5.36 6.55
N ASN A 42 13.87 4.65 6.89
CA ASN A 42 12.89 4.12 5.93
C ASN A 42 12.81 5.02 4.70
N GLU A 43 13.31 4.52 3.57
CA GLU A 43 13.32 5.26 2.32
C GLU A 43 11.87 5.56 1.96
N ILE A 44 11.43 6.80 2.22
CA ILE A 44 10.05 7.22 1.96
C ILE A 44 9.89 7.24 0.45
N ASN A 45 9.17 6.26 -0.08
CA ASN A 45 8.91 6.17 -1.49
C ASN A 45 8.01 7.32 -1.96
N THR A 46 8.63 8.33 -2.56
CA THR A 46 7.95 9.51 -3.09
C THR A 46 7.40 9.20 -4.47
N LEU A 47 6.09 9.38 -4.65
CA LEU A 47 5.43 9.18 -5.93
C LEU A 47 5.63 10.39 -6.84
N ILE A 48 6.04 10.12 -8.07
CA ILE A 48 6.24 11.15 -9.11
C ILE A 48 5.22 10.92 -10.22
N TYR A 49 4.48 11.98 -10.55
CA TYR A 49 3.49 11.98 -11.62
C TYR A 49 3.93 12.90 -12.75
N THR A 50 3.98 12.35 -13.96
CA THR A 50 4.15 13.13 -15.19
C THR A 50 2.92 14.02 -15.45
N ASP A 51 3.11 15.09 -16.21
CA ASP A 51 1.99 15.96 -16.60
C ASP A 51 0.93 15.21 -17.42
N GLN A 52 1.34 14.22 -18.20
CA GLN A 52 0.43 13.37 -18.95
C GLN A 52 -0.44 12.51 -18.00
N GLN A 53 0.16 11.87 -16.99
CA GLN A 53 -0.59 11.12 -15.99
C GLN A 53 -1.58 12.01 -15.23
N LYS A 54 -1.17 13.22 -14.83
CA LYS A 54 -2.07 14.18 -14.16
C LYS A 54 -3.27 14.54 -15.04
N LYS A 55 -3.05 14.79 -16.34
CA LYS A 55 -4.13 15.06 -17.31
C LYS A 55 -5.06 13.87 -17.47
N GLU A 56 -4.53 12.66 -17.55
CA GLU A 56 -5.33 11.43 -17.66
C GLU A 56 -6.18 11.19 -16.41
N ILE A 57 -5.61 11.43 -15.21
CA ILE A 57 -6.33 11.35 -13.94
C ILE A 57 -7.50 12.34 -13.93
N LEU A 58 -7.26 13.61 -14.29
CA LEU A 58 -8.31 14.63 -14.33
C LEU A 58 -9.39 14.30 -15.36
N ALA A 59 -9.03 13.79 -16.54
CA ALA A 59 -9.98 13.36 -17.55
C ALA A 59 -10.83 12.17 -17.10
N ALA A 60 -10.24 11.21 -16.38
CA ALA A 60 -10.95 10.09 -15.80
C ALA A 60 -11.88 10.53 -14.66
N ALA A 61 -11.43 11.44 -13.79
CA ALA A 61 -12.23 12.02 -12.73
C ALA A 61 -13.49 12.72 -13.27
N GLN A 62 -13.34 13.49 -14.36
CA GLN A 62 -14.47 14.12 -15.03
C GLN A 62 -15.50 13.09 -15.53
N LYS A 63 -15.05 11.95 -16.06
CA LYS A 63 -15.94 10.85 -16.50
C LYS A 63 -16.66 10.19 -15.33
N ALA A 64 -15.98 10.05 -14.19
CA ALA A 64 -16.53 9.51 -12.95
C ALA A 64 -17.44 10.51 -12.20
N GLY A 65 -17.45 11.79 -12.58
CA GLY A 65 -18.18 12.83 -11.86
C GLY A 65 -17.49 13.32 -10.58
N VAL A 66 -16.21 13.01 -10.37
CA VAL A 66 -15.43 13.42 -9.19
C VAL A 66 -14.87 14.82 -9.42
N LYS A 67 -15.38 15.83 -8.70
CA LYS A 67 -14.95 17.24 -8.90
C LYS A 67 -13.59 17.56 -8.28
N LYS A 68 -13.25 16.93 -7.16
CA LYS A 68 -11.98 17.13 -6.44
C LYS A 68 -11.24 15.80 -6.35
N VAL A 69 -10.10 15.74 -7.02
CA VAL A 69 -9.23 14.57 -7.03
C VAL A 69 -8.09 14.78 -6.04
N TYR A 70 -7.79 13.76 -5.27
CA TYR A 70 -6.64 13.72 -4.38
C TYR A 70 -5.65 12.66 -4.87
N ILE A 71 -4.37 12.97 -4.84
CA ILE A 71 -3.30 12.03 -5.18
C ILE A 71 -2.29 11.96 -4.04
N PRO A 72 -1.78 10.76 -3.69
CA PRO A 72 -0.77 10.64 -2.64
C PRO A 72 0.58 11.11 -3.16
N THR A 73 1.39 11.70 -2.28
CA THR A 73 2.80 12.00 -2.59
C THR A 73 3.75 10.91 -2.09
N ILE A 74 3.25 9.98 -1.26
CA ILE A 74 3.98 8.82 -0.72
C ILE A 74 3.26 7.53 -1.13
N GLY A 75 4.00 6.52 -1.57
CA GLY A 75 3.50 5.20 -1.94
C GLY A 75 3.08 4.33 -0.74
N GLY A 76 2.28 3.28 -0.99
CA GLY A 76 1.88 2.28 0.01
C GLY A 76 2.96 1.23 0.29
N GLY A 77 4.24 1.62 0.25
CA GLY A 77 5.42 0.78 0.40
C GLY A 77 6.63 1.28 -0.41
N PRO A 78 7.81 0.67 -0.23
CA PRO A 78 9.10 1.22 -0.71
C PRO A 78 9.30 1.24 -2.24
N ASP A 79 8.61 0.38 -2.99
CA ASP A 79 8.71 0.24 -4.45
C ASP A 79 7.39 0.55 -5.17
N ASP A 80 6.45 1.16 -4.46
CA ASP A 80 5.13 1.46 -5.03
C ASP A 80 5.21 2.51 -6.15
N SER A 81 4.44 2.31 -7.21
CA SER A 81 4.44 3.15 -8.40
C SER A 81 3.04 3.28 -8.94
N PHE A 82 2.75 4.38 -9.62
CA PHE A 82 1.47 4.55 -10.32
C PHE A 82 1.44 3.66 -11.57
N GLU A 83 0.44 2.78 -11.64
CA GLU A 83 0.30 1.75 -12.68
C GLU A 83 -0.83 2.08 -13.68
N GLY A 84 -1.85 2.83 -13.25
CA GLY A 84 -2.92 3.21 -14.15
C GLY A 84 -4.18 3.74 -13.49
N ILE A 85 -5.20 3.91 -14.32
CA ILE A 85 -6.48 4.53 -13.96
C ILE A 85 -7.61 3.63 -14.45
N GLU A 86 -8.62 3.48 -13.61
CA GLU A 86 -9.90 2.87 -13.97
C GLU A 86 -11.05 3.79 -13.57
N VAL A 87 -12.12 3.76 -14.34
CA VAL A 87 -13.40 4.40 -13.98
C VAL A 87 -14.45 3.32 -13.92
N LYS A 88 -15.10 3.19 -12.77
CA LYS A 88 -16.20 2.26 -12.55
C LYS A 88 -17.39 3.07 -12.03
N GLU A 89 -18.44 3.17 -12.84
CA GLU A 89 -19.62 3.98 -12.53
C GLU A 89 -19.23 5.43 -12.19
N ASN A 90 -19.54 5.89 -10.98
CA ASN A 90 -19.22 7.21 -10.43
C ASN A 90 -17.93 7.23 -9.59
N THR A 91 -17.09 6.19 -9.71
CA THR A 91 -15.87 6.03 -8.92
C THR A 91 -14.63 6.10 -9.81
N LEU A 92 -13.70 6.98 -9.44
CA LEU A 92 -12.34 7.02 -9.97
C LEU A 92 -11.46 6.04 -9.17
N ILE A 93 -10.74 5.15 -9.84
CA ILE A 93 -9.81 4.22 -9.21
C ILE A 93 -8.40 4.48 -9.74
N LEU A 94 -7.51 4.88 -8.84
CA LEU A 94 -6.08 5.01 -9.11
C LEU A 94 -5.38 3.72 -8.70
N LYS A 95 -4.68 3.08 -9.64
CA LYS A 95 -3.96 1.82 -9.41
C LYS A 95 -2.49 2.08 -9.19
N PHE A 96 -1.95 1.46 -8.17
CA PHE A 96 -0.53 1.43 -7.85
C PHE A 96 -0.06 -0.03 -7.73
N LEU A 97 1.25 -0.23 -7.70
CA LEU A 97 1.86 -1.57 -7.61
C LEU A 97 1.42 -2.32 -6.34
N ARG A 98 1.18 -1.62 -5.23
CA ARG A 98 0.81 -2.21 -3.93
C ARG A 98 -0.61 -1.92 -3.49
N MET A 99 -1.19 -0.81 -3.94
CA MET A 99 -2.49 -0.34 -3.47
C MET A 99 -3.37 0.13 -4.62
N ALA A 100 -4.67 0.19 -4.38
CA ALA A 100 -5.60 0.93 -5.21
C ALA A 100 -6.37 1.94 -4.36
N ILE A 101 -6.64 3.10 -4.94
CA ILE A 101 -7.35 4.20 -4.27
C ILE A 101 -8.61 4.51 -5.06
N ALA A 102 -9.75 4.16 -4.49
CA ALA A 102 -11.06 4.55 -5.00
C ALA A 102 -11.45 5.93 -4.47
N GLN A 103 -12.03 6.77 -5.31
CA GLN A 103 -12.51 8.12 -4.99
C GLN A 103 -13.91 8.35 -5.58
N SER A 104 -14.82 8.89 -4.79
CA SER A 104 -16.20 9.20 -5.20
C SER A 104 -16.77 10.39 -4.42
N GLU A 105 -17.75 11.10 -4.98
CA GLU A 105 -18.57 12.06 -4.22
C GLU A 105 -19.69 11.37 -3.42
N GLU A 106 -19.96 10.10 -3.74
CA GLU A 106 -20.91 9.24 -3.04
C GLU A 106 -20.18 8.27 -2.10
N GLU A 107 -20.90 7.79 -1.09
CA GLU A 107 -20.37 6.84 -0.11
C GLU A 107 -19.94 5.53 -0.81
N ILE A 108 -18.67 5.15 -0.65
CA ILE A 108 -18.05 3.95 -1.24
C ILE A 108 -17.48 2.99 -0.19
N GLY A 109 -17.62 3.32 1.10
CA GLY A 109 -17.27 2.42 2.18
C GLY A 109 -18.15 1.16 2.16
N PRO A 110 -17.63 0.00 2.57
CA PRO A 110 -18.43 -1.21 2.65
C PRO A 110 -19.55 -1.05 3.70
N ALA A 111 -20.77 -1.42 3.35
CA ALA A 111 -21.92 -1.40 4.26
C ALA A 111 -21.85 -2.61 5.21
N VAL A 112 -20.93 -2.60 6.16
CA VAL A 112 -20.77 -3.69 7.14
C VAL A 112 -21.30 -3.22 8.49
N GLU A 113 -22.50 -3.65 8.86
CA GLU A 113 -22.99 -3.49 10.23
C GLU A 113 -22.26 -4.47 11.15
N GLY A 114 -21.68 -3.96 12.24
CA GLY A 114 -21.02 -4.79 13.26
C GLY A 114 -19.61 -5.26 12.91
N SER A 115 -18.94 -4.62 11.95
CA SER A 115 -17.51 -4.82 11.72
C SER A 115 -16.69 -4.24 12.86
N ASP A 116 -15.57 -4.90 13.19
CA ASP A 116 -14.57 -4.41 14.16
C ASP A 116 -13.77 -3.26 13.54
N GLU A 117 -14.44 -2.15 13.21
CA GLU A 117 -13.80 -0.95 12.67
C GLU A 117 -12.80 -0.39 13.68
N LYS A 118 -11.60 -0.05 13.19
CA LYS A 118 -10.59 0.63 13.99
C LYS A 118 -10.38 2.04 13.46
N GLU A 119 -10.72 3.04 14.26
CA GLU A 119 -10.46 4.44 13.93
C GLU A 119 -8.95 4.76 13.91
N VAL A 120 -8.57 5.66 13.01
CA VAL A 120 -7.22 6.20 12.90
C VAL A 120 -7.28 7.68 12.55
N GLN A 121 -6.52 8.49 13.28
CA GLN A 121 -6.31 9.89 12.94
C GLN A 121 -5.29 9.97 11.80
N LEU A 122 -5.68 10.47 10.63
CA LEU A 122 -4.77 10.67 9.50
C LEU A 122 -4.12 12.05 9.60
N THR A 123 -4.91 13.12 9.61
CA THR A 123 -4.42 14.49 9.84
C THR A 123 -5.24 15.14 10.94
N ASP A 124 -4.93 16.38 11.33
CA ASP A 124 -5.72 17.13 12.34
C ASP A 124 -7.20 17.27 11.94
N GLU A 125 -7.52 17.23 10.64
CA GLU A 125 -8.86 17.43 10.09
C GLU A 125 -9.48 16.15 9.52
N VAL A 126 -8.68 15.10 9.30
CA VAL A 126 -9.13 13.87 8.62
C VAL A 126 -8.95 12.67 9.54
N ASN A 127 -10.08 12.02 9.83
CA ASN A 127 -10.13 10.70 10.45
C ASN A 127 -10.41 9.64 9.38
N GLY A 128 -9.84 8.46 9.59
CA GLY A 128 -10.09 7.27 8.80
C GLY A 128 -10.50 6.09 9.67
N LYS A 129 -10.87 5.02 8.99
CA LYS A 129 -11.30 3.76 9.60
C LYS A 129 -10.67 2.61 8.83
N TRP A 130 -10.02 1.73 9.57
CA TRP A 130 -9.66 0.41 9.08
C TRP A 130 -10.88 -0.49 9.17
N ILE A 131 -11.31 -1.02 8.03
CA ILE A 131 -12.46 -1.92 7.93
C ILE A 131 -11.95 -3.28 7.44
N PRO A 132 -12.10 -4.35 8.23
CA PRO A 132 -11.69 -5.69 7.80
C PRO A 132 -12.54 -6.14 6.61
N GLU A 133 -11.91 -6.84 5.66
CA GLU A 133 -12.63 -7.60 4.65
C GLU A 133 -12.92 -9.01 5.20
N ASP A 134 -14.18 -9.43 5.18
CA ASP A 134 -14.58 -10.74 5.71
C ASP A 134 -13.73 -11.87 5.10
N GLU A 135 -13.19 -12.73 5.98
CA GLU A 135 -12.35 -13.88 5.61
C GLU A 135 -11.05 -13.55 4.85
N SER A 136 -10.64 -12.28 4.80
CA SER A 136 -9.43 -11.82 4.12
C SER A 136 -8.40 -11.26 5.11
N SER A 137 -7.12 -11.43 4.79
CA SER A 137 -6.04 -10.73 5.51
C SER A 137 -5.88 -9.28 5.06
N VAL A 138 -6.75 -8.81 4.16
CA VAL A 138 -6.74 -7.46 3.62
C VAL A 138 -7.78 -6.62 4.38
N ALA A 139 -7.41 -5.41 4.76
CA ALA A 139 -8.33 -4.42 5.32
C ALA A 139 -8.34 -3.19 4.42
N PHE A 140 -9.47 -2.50 4.40
CA PHE A 140 -9.63 -1.23 3.70
C PHE A 140 -9.33 -0.08 4.66
N LEU A 141 -8.57 0.91 4.21
CA LEU A 141 -8.51 2.19 4.89
C LEU A 141 -9.49 3.14 4.20
N TYR A 142 -10.56 3.46 4.90
CA TYR A 142 -11.64 4.31 4.42
C TYR A 142 -11.63 5.65 5.15
N PHE A 143 -11.79 6.75 4.41
CA PHE A 143 -11.80 8.10 4.98
C PHE A 143 -12.44 9.09 4.01
N LYS A 144 -12.70 10.31 4.49
CA LYS A 144 -13.27 11.39 3.69
C LYS A 144 -12.38 12.63 3.77
N ILE A 145 -12.02 13.20 2.62
CA ILE A 145 -11.39 14.52 2.55
C ILE A 145 -12.42 15.50 1.97
N VAL A 146 -12.86 16.46 2.80
CA VAL A 146 -13.92 17.41 2.45
C VAL A 146 -15.20 16.69 1.99
N ASP A 147 -15.46 16.64 0.68
CA ASP A 147 -16.65 16.05 0.07
C ASP A 147 -16.33 14.81 -0.78
N THR A 148 -15.06 14.37 -0.80
CA THR A 148 -14.63 13.18 -1.55
C THR A 148 -14.40 12.04 -0.58
N TYR A 149 -15.09 10.93 -0.80
CA TYR A 149 -14.88 9.66 -0.11
C TYR A 149 -13.73 8.88 -0.75
N LEU A 150 -12.86 8.31 0.07
CA LEU A 150 -11.69 7.56 -0.35
C LEU A 150 -11.65 6.19 0.31
N SER A 151 -11.25 5.19 -0.47
CA SER A 151 -10.99 3.84 0.04
C SER A 151 -9.68 3.32 -0.54
N TYR A 152 -8.76 2.97 0.34
CA TYR A 152 -7.54 2.26 0.01
C TYR A 152 -7.81 0.77 0.13
N SER A 153 -7.50 0.02 -0.92
CA SER A 153 -7.44 -1.44 -0.89
C SER A 153 -6.02 -1.91 -1.19
N SER A 154 -5.65 -3.04 -0.61
CA SER A 154 -4.35 -3.62 -0.88
C SER A 154 -4.41 -4.65 -2.00
N ALA A 155 -3.38 -4.68 -2.84
CA ALA A 155 -3.14 -5.73 -3.82
C ALA A 155 -2.21 -6.85 -3.29
N LYS A 156 -1.62 -6.68 -2.09
CA LYS A 156 -0.57 -7.54 -1.51
C LYS A 156 -0.70 -7.58 0.03
N PRO A 157 0.09 -8.37 0.77
CA PRO A 157 0.25 -8.15 2.21
C PRO A 157 0.74 -6.71 2.47
N PHE A 158 0.13 -6.01 3.42
CA PHE A 158 0.38 -4.59 3.66
C PHE A 158 0.78 -4.31 5.12
N ILE A 159 1.49 -3.19 5.31
CA ILE A 159 1.78 -2.61 6.61
C ILE A 159 0.85 -1.40 6.79
N PRO A 160 -0.05 -1.40 7.80
CA PRO A 160 -1.03 -0.32 7.98
C PRO A 160 -0.40 1.08 7.99
N GLN A 161 0.77 1.22 8.63
CA GLN A 161 1.47 2.49 8.76
C GLN A 161 1.92 3.08 7.42
N GLU A 162 2.23 2.24 6.42
CA GLU A 162 2.59 2.70 5.07
C GLU A 162 1.38 3.28 4.34
N TYR A 163 0.20 2.66 4.52
CA TYR A 163 -1.05 3.11 3.92
C TYR A 163 -1.55 4.39 4.58
N GLU A 164 -1.45 4.46 5.90
CA GLU A 164 -1.73 5.69 6.64
C GLU A 164 -0.77 6.82 6.25
N ALA A 165 0.52 6.53 6.04
CA ALA A 165 1.48 7.53 5.58
C ALA A 165 1.13 8.03 4.17
N SER A 166 0.76 7.13 3.26
CA SER A 166 0.26 7.49 1.93
C SER A 166 -1.01 8.35 2.01
N ALA A 167 -1.99 7.96 2.82
CA ALA A 167 -3.23 8.71 3.01
C ALA A 167 -3.00 10.10 3.60
N ARG A 168 -2.06 10.24 4.56
CA ARG A 168 -1.62 11.52 5.12
C ARG A 168 -0.97 12.44 4.09
N SER A 169 -0.36 11.86 3.06
CA SER A 169 0.40 12.57 2.03
C SER A 169 -0.46 13.09 0.88
N MET A 170 -1.78 12.88 0.95
CA MET A 170 -2.74 13.26 -0.08
C MET A 170 -2.77 14.77 -0.31
N ILE A 171 -2.64 15.15 -1.57
CA ILE A 171 -2.76 16.54 -2.02
C ILE A 171 -3.85 16.66 -3.09
N PRO A 172 -4.57 17.79 -3.17
CA PRO A 172 -5.48 18.04 -4.27
C PRO A 172 -4.69 18.11 -5.59
N LEU A 173 -5.19 17.43 -6.62
CA LEU A 173 -4.65 17.56 -7.97
C LEU A 173 -5.30 18.79 -8.65
N GLU A 174 -4.54 19.88 -8.73
CA GLU A 174 -5.00 21.12 -9.34
C GLU A 174 -5.08 21.03 -10.86
N VAL A 175 -6.06 21.74 -11.44
CA VAL A 175 -6.15 21.97 -12.89
C VAL A 175 -5.28 23.18 -13.22
N ASN A 176 -4.05 22.95 -13.67
CA ASN A 176 -3.24 24.04 -14.25
C ASN A 176 -3.75 24.32 -15.67
N TYR A 177 -4.42 25.46 -15.84
CA TYR A 177 -4.85 26.00 -17.14
C TYR A 177 -3.72 26.72 -17.86
#